data_AF-A0A6L3VU64-F1
#
_entry.id   AF-A0A6L3VU64-F1
#
_cell.length_a   1.000
_cell.length_b   1.000
_cell.length_c   1.000
_cell.angle_alpha   90.00
_cell.angle_beta   90.00
_cell.angle_gamma   90.00
#
_symmetry.space_group_name_H-M   'P 1'
#
loop_
_entity.id
_entity.type
_entity.pdbx_description
1 polymer ?
#
loop_
_entity_poly.entity_id
_entity_poly.type
_entity_poly.pdbx_seq_one_letter_code
_entity_poly.pdbx_strand_id
1 'polypeptide(L)'
;MARWDPGAEERLKRAALELYLERGYDNVTVTHIAERAGLTRRSYFRYFPDKREVLFAGSERLPPVLAEAVRAADPDAAPLAAVLDALARVDAELVEQVDGATERRAVIDASPELQERERTKTAAITAAIRDALKQRQVNAETAELVAQLATVAFQNAFRHWIEAEGRASFGSCLHTVTDELRAALAGT
;
A
#
# COMPACT_ATOMS: atom_id res chain seq x y z
N MET A 1 -33.88 0.19 9.59
CA MET A 1 -32.48 0.57 9.88
C MET A 1 -31.59 -0.45 9.17
N ALA A 2 -30.85 -0.02 8.14
CA ALA A 2 -30.06 -0.96 7.33
C ALA A 2 -28.97 -1.59 8.19
N ARG A 3 -29.13 -2.90 8.44
CA ARG A 3 -28.12 -3.75 9.09
C ARG A 3 -26.87 -3.68 8.23
N TRP A 4 -25.80 -3.07 8.76
CA TRP A 4 -24.46 -3.11 8.18
C TRP A 4 -24.17 -4.56 7.81
N ASP A 5 -23.87 -4.83 6.54
CA ASP A 5 -23.44 -6.13 6.08
C ASP A 5 -21.90 -6.13 6.12
N PRO A 6 -21.27 -6.74 7.14
CA PRO A 6 -19.84 -6.64 7.37
C PRO A 6 -19.00 -7.23 6.22
N GLY A 7 -19.60 -8.02 5.31
CA GLY A 7 -18.92 -8.56 4.14
C GLY A 7 -19.09 -7.74 2.86
N ALA A 8 -19.86 -6.65 2.87
CA ALA A 8 -20.20 -5.91 1.65
C ALA A 8 -18.99 -5.26 0.98
N GLU A 9 -18.08 -4.68 1.76
CA GLU A 9 -16.84 -4.07 1.25
C GLU A 9 -15.93 -5.11 0.58
N GLU A 10 -15.72 -6.25 1.24
CA GLU A 10 -14.90 -7.33 0.68
C GLU A 10 -15.51 -7.96 -0.58
N ARG A 11 -16.85 -8.10 -0.63
CA ARG A 11 -17.52 -8.54 -1.87
C ARG A 11 -17.33 -7.53 -3.01
N LEU A 12 -17.34 -6.23 -2.72
CA LEU A 12 -17.08 -5.19 -3.72
C LEU A 12 -15.63 -5.24 -4.22
N LYS A 13 -14.65 -5.40 -3.31
CA LYS A 13 -13.23 -5.53 -3.66
C LYS A 13 -12.98 -6.74 -4.56
N ARG A 14 -13.49 -7.91 -4.16
CA ARG A 14 -13.38 -9.14 -4.96
C ARG A 14 -14.05 -9.00 -6.32
N ALA A 15 -15.30 -8.54 -6.36
CA ALA A 15 -16.04 -8.34 -7.61
C ALA A 15 -15.35 -7.36 -8.57
N ALA A 16 -14.76 -6.28 -8.04
CA ALA A 16 -14.00 -5.33 -8.84
C ALA A 16 -12.78 -5.99 -9.47
N LEU A 17 -11.99 -6.70 -8.66
CA LEU A 17 -10.77 -7.35 -9.12
C LEU A 17 -11.06 -8.40 -10.20
N GLU A 18 -12.04 -9.28 -9.97
CA GLU A 18 -12.49 -10.27 -10.95
C GLU A 18 -12.92 -9.60 -12.27
N LEU A 19 -13.76 -8.58 -12.21
CA LEU A 19 -14.24 -7.88 -13.41
C LEU A 19 -13.10 -7.17 -14.17
N TYR A 20 -12.14 -6.58 -13.45
CA TYR A 20 -11.00 -5.94 -14.08
C TYR A 20 -10.09 -6.93 -14.79
N LEU A 21 -9.89 -8.13 -14.23
CA LEU A 21 -9.15 -9.21 -14.90
C LEU A 21 -9.94 -9.77 -16.09
N GLU A 22 -11.25 -9.94 -15.97
CA GLU A 22 -12.11 -10.49 -17.03
C GLU A 22 -12.24 -9.56 -18.23
N ARG A 23 -12.36 -8.24 -18.00
CA ARG A 23 -12.82 -7.27 -19.02
C ARG A 23 -11.87 -6.11 -19.24
N GLY A 24 -10.85 -5.95 -18.42
CA GLY A 24 -10.00 -4.76 -18.36
C GLY A 24 -10.66 -3.62 -17.59
N TYR A 25 -9.83 -2.81 -16.92
CA TYR A 25 -10.26 -1.68 -16.08
C TYR A 25 -11.20 -0.71 -16.80
N ASP A 26 -10.91 -0.36 -18.05
CA ASP A 26 -11.66 0.65 -18.81
C ASP A 26 -13.10 0.23 -19.13
N ASN A 27 -13.34 -1.08 -19.32
CA ASN A 27 -14.64 -1.62 -19.69
C ASN A 27 -15.58 -1.90 -18.50
N VAL A 28 -15.10 -1.68 -17.27
CA VAL A 28 -15.85 -1.96 -16.05
C VAL A 28 -16.40 -0.66 -15.46
N THR A 29 -17.64 -0.72 -14.97
CA THR A 29 -18.33 0.39 -14.31
C THR A 29 -18.66 0.04 -12.86
N VAL A 30 -18.88 1.05 -12.01
CA VAL A 30 -19.34 0.84 -10.63
C VAL A 30 -20.65 0.05 -10.54
N THR A 31 -21.50 0.13 -11.57
CA THR A 31 -22.74 -0.65 -11.64
C THR A 31 -22.42 -2.14 -11.83
N HIS A 32 -21.52 -2.49 -12.75
CA HIS A 32 -21.11 -3.89 -12.95
C HIS A 32 -20.55 -4.49 -11.66
N ILE A 33 -19.72 -3.73 -10.94
CA ILE A 33 -19.10 -4.17 -9.69
C ILE A 33 -20.18 -4.38 -8.61
N ALA A 34 -21.08 -3.40 -8.44
CA ALA A 34 -22.15 -3.49 -7.47
C ALA A 34 -23.04 -4.70 -7.72
N GLU A 35 -23.48 -4.91 -8.97
CA GLU A 35 -24.33 -6.04 -9.35
C GLU A 35 -23.64 -7.38 -9.10
N ARG A 36 -22.37 -7.52 -9.47
CA ARG A 36 -21.56 -8.72 -9.21
C ARG A 36 -21.43 -9.00 -7.70
N ALA A 37 -21.33 -7.98 -6.87
CA ALA A 37 -21.29 -8.09 -5.41
C ALA A 37 -22.67 -8.31 -4.74
N GLY A 38 -23.76 -8.37 -5.52
CA GLY A 38 -25.13 -8.48 -5.01
C GLY A 38 -25.65 -7.19 -4.36
N LEU A 39 -25.13 -6.03 -4.79
CA LEU A 39 -25.41 -4.71 -4.23
C LEU A 39 -25.95 -3.75 -5.30
N THR A 40 -26.53 -2.64 -4.84
CA THR A 40 -26.95 -1.57 -5.75
C THR A 40 -25.82 -0.58 -6.00
N ARG A 41 -25.87 0.15 -7.12
CA ARG A 41 -24.96 1.30 -7.38
C ARG A 41 -24.98 2.32 -6.23
N ARG A 42 -26.14 2.57 -5.61
CA ARG A 42 -26.25 3.46 -4.43
C ARG A 42 -25.50 2.90 -3.22
N SER A 43 -25.50 1.58 -3.03
CA SER A 43 -24.75 0.93 -1.96
C SER A 43 -23.24 1.03 -2.21
N TYR A 44 -22.77 0.88 -3.46
CA TYR A 44 -21.36 1.03 -3.83
C TYR A 44 -20.79 2.37 -3.35
N PHE A 45 -21.48 3.48 -3.66
CA PHE A 45 -21.03 4.83 -3.30
C PHE A 45 -21.01 5.12 -1.79
N ARG A 46 -21.52 4.23 -0.95
CA ARG A 46 -21.33 4.32 0.51
C ARG A 46 -19.93 3.87 0.94
N TYR A 47 -19.26 3.06 0.12
CA TYR A 47 -17.93 2.51 0.39
C TYR A 47 -16.86 3.23 -0.42
N PHE A 48 -17.09 3.41 -1.73
CA PHE A 48 -16.07 3.95 -2.64
C PHE A 48 -16.63 5.09 -3.49
N PRO A 49 -15.88 6.20 -3.65
CA PRO A 49 -16.33 7.34 -4.44
C PRO A 49 -16.37 7.04 -5.95
N ASP A 50 -15.53 6.12 -6.42
CA ASP A 50 -15.43 5.74 -7.83
C ASP A 50 -14.90 4.29 -7.98
N LYS A 51 -14.72 3.84 -9.23
CA LYS A 51 -14.25 2.48 -9.54
C LYS A 51 -12.76 2.29 -9.23
N ARG A 52 -11.96 3.35 -9.21
CA ARG A 52 -10.52 3.29 -8.96
C ARG A 52 -10.24 3.00 -7.49
N GLU A 53 -10.92 3.72 -6.60
CA GLU A 53 -10.62 3.68 -5.16
C GLU A 53 -10.87 2.31 -4.51
N VAL A 54 -11.68 1.43 -5.10
CA VAL A 54 -11.86 0.06 -4.61
C VAL A 54 -10.55 -0.74 -4.59
N LEU A 55 -9.60 -0.45 -5.51
CA LEU A 55 -8.28 -1.08 -5.54
C LEU A 55 -7.31 -0.49 -4.51
N PHE A 56 -7.68 0.61 -3.86
CA PHE A 56 -6.86 1.31 -2.87
C PHE A 56 -7.54 1.36 -1.50
N ALA A 57 -8.62 0.61 -1.31
CA ALA A 57 -9.39 0.50 -0.08
C ALA A 57 -8.49 0.25 1.13
N GLY A 58 -8.68 1.01 2.20
CA GLY A 58 -7.97 0.86 3.45
C GLY A 58 -6.54 1.41 3.44
N SER A 59 -6.05 1.90 2.30
CA SER A 59 -4.68 2.37 2.17
C SER A 59 -4.47 3.82 2.59
N GLU A 60 -5.54 4.59 2.73
CA GLU A 60 -5.59 5.88 3.40
C GLU A 60 -5.21 5.79 4.88
N ARG A 61 -5.32 4.60 5.49
CA ARG A 61 -4.91 4.34 6.88
C ARG A 61 -3.38 4.20 7.03
N LEU A 62 -2.67 3.89 5.94
CA LEU A 62 -1.22 3.64 5.98
C LEU A 62 -0.40 4.86 6.40
N PRO A 63 -0.54 6.05 5.78
CA PRO A 63 0.29 7.20 6.12
C PRO A 63 0.26 7.57 7.62
N PRO A 64 -0.92 7.70 8.29
CA PRO A 64 -0.93 8.05 9.71
C PRO A 64 -0.40 6.92 10.61
N VAL A 65 -0.65 5.65 10.27
CA VAL A 65 -0.10 4.50 11.02
C VAL A 65 1.42 4.45 10.93
N LEU A 66 1.97 4.63 9.73
CA LEU A 66 3.42 4.69 9.52
C LEU A 66 4.06 5.88 10.23
N ALA A 67 3.44 7.07 10.13
CA ALA A 67 3.92 8.24 10.84
C ALA A 67 3.98 8.00 12.35
N GLU A 68 2.95 7.39 12.93
CA GLU A 68 2.94 7.06 14.35
C GLU A 68 4.01 6.03 14.72
N ALA A 69 4.15 4.97 13.93
CA ALA A 69 5.18 3.96 14.16
C ALA A 69 6.60 4.55 14.09
N VAL A 70 6.85 5.47 13.15
CA VAL A 70 8.13 6.19 13.06
C VAL A 70 8.34 7.07 14.28
N ARG A 71 7.32 7.77 14.77
CA ARG A 71 7.43 8.62 15.99
C ARG A 71 7.68 7.81 17.25
N ALA A 72 7.07 6.63 17.36
CA ALA A 72 7.18 5.74 18.51
C ALA A 72 8.46 4.88 18.50
N ALA A 73 9.27 4.94 17.44
CA ALA A 73 10.55 4.24 17.37
C ALA A 73 11.53 4.75 18.44
N ASP A 74 12.49 3.90 18.81
CA ASP A 74 13.56 4.23 19.75
C ASP A 74 14.19 5.61 19.40
N PRO A 75 14.21 6.58 20.33
CA PRO A 75 14.81 7.89 20.10
C PRO A 75 16.27 7.83 19.63
N ASP A 76 17.02 6.82 20.07
CA ASP A 76 18.45 6.65 19.75
C ASP A 76 18.68 5.88 18.44
N ALA A 77 17.63 5.30 17.85
CA ALA A 77 17.73 4.61 16.57
C ALA A 77 18.02 5.59 15.43
N ALA A 78 18.98 5.20 14.58
CA ALA A 78 19.29 5.90 13.34
C ALA A 78 18.01 6.12 12.50
N PRO A 79 17.84 7.29 11.84
CA PRO A 79 16.59 7.64 11.15
C PRO A 79 16.10 6.56 10.18
N LEU A 80 16.99 6.00 9.35
CA LEU A 80 16.64 4.96 8.40
C LEU A 80 16.22 3.66 9.09
N ALA A 81 16.92 3.25 10.16
CA ALA A 81 16.57 2.06 10.93
C ALA A 81 15.18 2.19 11.56
N ALA A 82 14.89 3.35 12.17
CA ALA A 82 13.57 3.63 12.74
C ALA A 82 12.44 3.52 11.70
N VAL A 83 12.66 4.01 10.47
CA VAL A 83 11.65 3.91 9.40
C VAL A 83 11.51 2.47 8.88
N LEU A 84 12.61 1.74 8.69
CA LEU A 84 12.57 0.36 8.23
C LEU A 84 11.89 -0.55 9.25
N ASP A 85 12.16 -0.36 10.55
CA ASP A 85 11.49 -1.07 11.62
C ASP A 85 9.99 -0.74 11.66
N ALA A 86 9.62 0.53 11.46
CA ALA A 86 8.23 0.94 11.34
C ALA A 86 7.55 0.27 10.14
N LEU A 87 8.20 0.23 8.98
CA LEU A 87 7.68 -0.44 7.77
C LEU A 87 7.53 -1.95 7.98
N ALA A 88 8.47 -2.60 8.65
CA ALA A 88 8.41 -4.02 8.98
C ALA A 88 7.27 -4.33 9.99
N ARG A 89 7.03 -3.44 10.96
CA ARG A 89 5.97 -3.57 11.96
C ARG A 89 4.58 -3.26 11.43
N VAL A 90 4.50 -2.44 10.38
CA VAL A 90 3.24 -2.15 9.70
C VAL A 90 2.71 -3.36 8.92
N ASP A 91 3.29 -4.56 9.12
CA ASP A 91 2.82 -5.74 8.41
C ASP A 91 2.59 -7.05 9.20
N ALA A 92 1.29 -7.34 9.34
CA ALA A 92 0.66 -8.67 9.36
C ALA A 92 -0.81 -8.51 8.93
N GLU A 93 -1.51 -7.47 9.39
CA GLU A 93 -2.93 -7.25 9.04
C GLU A 93 -3.15 -6.61 7.66
N LEU A 94 -2.16 -5.92 7.10
CA LEU A 94 -2.35 -5.12 5.88
C LEU A 94 -1.91 -5.83 4.59
N VAL A 95 -0.92 -6.72 4.67
CA VAL A 95 -0.44 -7.52 3.54
C VAL A 95 -1.05 -8.93 3.53
N GLU A 96 -1.35 -9.55 4.69
CA GLU A 96 -2.09 -10.84 4.72
C GLU A 96 -3.54 -10.71 4.25
N GLN A 97 -4.11 -9.50 4.28
CA GLN A 97 -5.46 -9.24 3.74
C GLN A 97 -5.49 -8.97 2.24
N VAL A 98 -4.35 -9.00 1.55
CA VAL A 98 -4.31 -8.79 0.10
C VAL A 98 -4.56 -10.13 -0.61
N ASP A 99 -5.74 -10.70 -0.39
CA ASP A 99 -6.31 -11.69 -1.31
C ASP A 99 -6.35 -11.04 -2.70
N GLY A 100 -5.67 -11.65 -3.67
CA GLY A 100 -5.50 -11.10 -5.01
C GLY A 100 -4.40 -10.04 -5.19
N ALA A 101 -3.32 -10.05 -4.40
CA ALA A 101 -2.23 -9.08 -4.51
C ALA A 101 -1.57 -9.05 -5.90
N THR A 102 -1.32 -10.23 -6.47
CA THR A 102 -0.74 -10.42 -7.80
C THR A 102 -1.66 -9.87 -8.88
N GLU A 103 -2.94 -10.23 -8.79
CA GLU A 103 -4.00 -9.78 -9.69
C GLU A 103 -4.19 -8.27 -9.62
N ARG A 104 -4.21 -7.70 -8.41
CA ARG A 104 -4.32 -6.27 -8.19
C ARG A 104 -3.14 -5.54 -8.82
N ARG A 105 -1.92 -6.07 -8.66
CA ARG A 105 -0.71 -5.53 -9.29
C ARG A 105 -0.84 -5.56 -10.82
N ALA A 106 -1.24 -6.69 -11.40
CA ALA A 106 -1.46 -6.80 -12.84
C ALA A 106 -2.48 -5.78 -13.39
N VAL A 107 -3.59 -5.56 -12.68
CA VAL A 107 -4.60 -4.55 -13.07
C VAL A 107 -4.03 -3.13 -13.02
N ILE A 108 -3.27 -2.78 -11.98
CA ILE A 108 -2.65 -1.45 -11.85
C ILE A 108 -1.62 -1.23 -12.96
N ASP A 109 -0.76 -2.21 -13.22
CA ASP A 109 0.30 -2.09 -14.21
C ASP A 109 -0.25 -1.94 -15.64
N ALA A 110 -1.44 -2.49 -15.91
CA ALA A 110 -2.14 -2.38 -17.19
C ALA A 110 -2.85 -1.03 -17.43
N SER A 111 -2.92 -0.13 -16.44
CA SER A 111 -3.66 1.15 -16.57
C SER A 111 -2.85 2.36 -16.11
N PRO A 112 -2.53 3.33 -17.00
CA PRO A 112 -1.82 4.55 -16.64
C PRO A 112 -2.51 5.36 -15.53
N GLU A 113 -3.85 5.42 -15.54
CA GLU A 113 -4.65 6.12 -14.52
C GLU A 113 -4.45 5.50 -13.12
N LEU A 114 -4.38 4.17 -13.05
CA LEU A 114 -4.14 3.45 -11.80
C LEU A 114 -2.70 3.65 -11.31
N GLN A 115 -1.73 3.64 -12.22
CA GLN A 115 -0.33 3.92 -11.88
C GLN A 115 -0.16 5.35 -11.33
N GLU A 116 -0.80 6.35 -11.93
CA GLU A 116 -0.79 7.73 -11.44
C GLU A 116 -1.35 7.82 -10.03
N ARG A 117 -2.48 7.17 -9.77
CA ARG A 117 -3.09 7.12 -8.44
C ARG A 117 -2.20 6.44 -7.41
N GLU A 118 -1.49 5.38 -7.79
CA GLU A 118 -0.52 4.70 -6.92
C GLU A 118 0.69 5.59 -6.61
N ARG A 119 1.17 6.39 -7.58
CA ARG A 119 2.22 7.39 -7.34
C ARG A 119 1.76 8.46 -6.36
N THR A 120 0.54 8.98 -6.49
CA THR A 120 -0.04 9.94 -5.52
C THR A 120 -0.12 9.33 -4.12
N LYS A 121 -0.55 8.07 -4.00
CA LYS A 121 -0.59 7.35 -2.72
C LYS A 121 0.81 7.24 -2.11
N THR A 122 1.78 6.84 -2.91
CA THR A 122 3.18 6.69 -2.49
C THR A 122 3.73 8.02 -1.98
N ALA A 123 3.49 9.12 -2.70
CA ALA A 123 3.92 10.45 -2.28
C ALA A 123 3.32 10.86 -0.92
N ALA A 124 2.07 10.50 -0.63
CA ALA A 124 1.46 10.76 0.68
C ALA A 124 2.14 9.96 1.81
N ILE A 125 2.54 8.71 1.56
CA ILE A 125 3.31 7.90 2.50
C ILE A 125 4.68 8.52 2.76
N THR A 126 5.41 8.88 1.70
CA THR A 126 6.72 9.54 1.81
C THR A 126 6.63 10.84 2.62
N ALA A 127 5.61 11.66 2.36
CA ALA A 127 5.37 12.89 3.11
C ALA A 127 5.14 12.62 4.60
N ALA A 128 4.31 11.62 4.93
CA ALA A 128 4.02 11.24 6.31
C ALA A 128 5.28 10.76 7.07
N ILE A 129 6.11 9.92 6.44
CA ILE A 129 7.38 9.46 7.00
C ILE A 129 8.32 10.65 7.26
N ARG A 130 8.49 11.53 6.27
CA ARG A 130 9.33 12.72 6.40
C ARG A 130 8.88 13.60 7.55
N ASP A 131 7.58 13.87 7.65
CA ASP A 131 7.04 14.78 8.65
C ASP A 131 7.12 14.16 10.06
N ALA A 132 7.04 12.83 10.18
CA ALA A 132 7.35 12.10 11.41
C ALA A 132 8.84 12.19 11.80
N LEU A 133 9.76 12.06 10.84
CA LEU A 133 11.20 12.22 11.09
C LEU A 133 11.56 13.64 11.55
N LYS A 134 10.94 14.67 10.97
CA LYS A 134 11.10 16.06 11.43
C LYS A 134 10.65 16.25 12.88
N GLN A 135 9.57 15.57 13.30
CA GLN A 135 9.12 15.59 14.70
C GLN A 135 10.12 14.89 15.64
N ARG A 136 10.89 13.93 15.15
CA ARG A 136 12.06 13.33 15.83
C ARG A 136 13.33 14.19 15.74
N GLN A 137 13.21 15.48 15.38
CA GLN A 137 14.33 16.42 15.27
C GLN A 137 15.40 16.03 14.23
N VAL A 138 15.06 15.16 13.28
CA VAL A 138 15.93 14.90 12.12
C VAL A 138 15.89 16.13 11.21
N ASN A 139 17.07 16.59 10.76
CA ASN A 139 17.15 17.74 9.86
C ASN A 139 16.39 17.49 8.54
N ALA A 140 15.91 18.56 7.91
CA ALA A 140 14.97 18.45 6.79
C ALA A 140 15.53 17.71 5.57
N GLU A 141 16.81 17.90 5.23
CA GLU A 141 17.45 17.25 4.09
C GLU A 141 17.59 15.74 4.32
N THR A 142 18.02 15.35 5.52
CA THR A 142 18.13 13.93 5.90
C THR A 142 16.75 13.28 5.98
N ALA A 143 15.76 13.96 6.54
CA ALA A 143 14.39 13.45 6.64
C ALA A 143 13.78 13.19 5.26
N GLU A 144 14.03 14.07 4.28
CA GLU A 144 13.58 13.90 2.90
C GLU A 144 14.27 12.70 2.23
N LEU A 145 15.60 12.61 2.30
CA LEU A 145 16.36 11.50 1.73
C LEU A 145 15.96 10.14 2.33
N VAL A 146 15.85 10.07 3.66
CA VAL A 146 15.47 8.84 4.36
C VAL A 146 14.05 8.42 4.00
N ALA A 147 13.10 9.36 3.93
CA ALA A 147 11.73 9.04 3.56
C ALA A 147 11.63 8.50 2.13
N GLN A 148 12.36 9.09 1.18
CA GLN A 148 12.40 8.62 -0.21
C GLN A 148 13.05 7.23 -0.29
N LEU A 149 14.20 7.03 0.35
CA LEU A 149 14.91 5.75 0.35
C LEU A 149 14.08 4.63 0.96
N ALA A 150 13.44 4.88 2.10
CA ALA A 150 12.56 3.92 2.76
C ALA A 150 11.33 3.59 1.91
N THR A 151 10.77 4.59 1.21
CA THR A 151 9.65 4.39 0.28
C THR A 151 10.05 3.48 -0.88
N VAL A 152 11.23 3.70 -1.48
CA VAL A 152 11.77 2.84 -2.54
C VAL A 152 12.00 1.43 -2.01
N ALA A 153 12.60 1.28 -0.82
CA ALA A 153 12.82 -0.03 -0.21
C ALA A 153 11.49 -0.79 -0.03
N PHE A 154 10.46 -0.12 0.49
CA PHE A 154 9.13 -0.70 0.69
C PHE A 154 8.49 -1.16 -0.63
N GLN A 155 8.52 -0.33 -1.68
CA GLN A 155 7.93 -0.68 -2.98
C GLN A 155 8.59 -1.90 -3.62
N ASN A 156 9.93 -2.00 -3.55
CA ASN A 156 10.66 -3.15 -4.08
C ASN A 156 10.41 -4.41 -3.24
N ALA A 157 10.38 -4.28 -1.90
CA ALA A 157 10.07 -5.38 -1.00
C ALA A 157 8.66 -5.93 -1.25
N PHE A 158 7.68 -5.04 -1.44
CA PHE A 158 6.30 -5.42 -1.72
C PHE A 158 6.16 -6.14 -3.06
N ARG A 159 6.90 -5.69 -4.09
CA ARG A 159 6.94 -6.37 -5.38
C ARG A 159 7.55 -7.77 -5.27
N HIS A 160 8.69 -7.91 -4.61
CA HIS A 160 9.30 -9.23 -4.39
C HIS A 160 8.42 -10.15 -3.56
N TRP A 161 7.69 -9.60 -2.58
CA TRP A 161 6.74 -10.39 -1.80
C TRP A 161 5.58 -10.91 -2.65
N ILE A 162 5.05 -10.09 -3.56
CA ILE A 162 4.03 -10.54 -4.55
C ILE A 162 4.59 -11.63 -5.45
N GLU A 163 5.79 -11.41 -6.03
CA GLU A 163 6.46 -12.35 -6.93
C GLU A 163 6.85 -13.68 -6.23
N ALA A 164 7.03 -13.65 -4.90
CA ALA A 164 7.36 -14.83 -4.14
C ALA A 164 6.18 -15.79 -3.96
N GLU A 165 4.94 -15.37 -4.22
CA GLU A 165 3.74 -16.23 -4.17
C GLU A 165 3.65 -17.06 -2.86
N GLY A 166 3.89 -16.42 -1.71
CA GLY A 166 3.86 -17.06 -0.39
C GLY A 166 5.13 -17.84 -0.01
N ARG A 167 6.17 -17.86 -0.86
CA ARG A 167 7.47 -18.49 -0.56
C ARG A 167 8.37 -17.65 0.34
N ALA A 168 8.05 -16.36 0.52
CA ALA A 168 8.77 -15.44 1.38
C ALA A 168 7.80 -14.57 2.18
N SER A 169 8.19 -14.24 3.40
CA SER A 169 7.47 -13.22 4.18
C SER A 169 7.85 -11.82 3.69
N PHE A 170 6.95 -10.85 3.85
CA PHE A 170 7.24 -9.47 3.51
C PHE A 170 8.48 -8.94 4.25
N GLY A 171 8.63 -9.27 5.54
CA GLY A 171 9.80 -8.92 6.34
C GLY A 171 11.12 -9.47 5.77
N SER A 172 11.10 -10.67 5.17
CA SER A 172 12.27 -11.22 4.47
C SER A 172 12.58 -10.44 3.20
N CYS A 173 11.56 -10.10 2.40
CA CYS A 173 11.75 -9.29 1.19
C CYS A 173 12.28 -7.88 1.52
N LEU A 174 11.81 -7.29 2.62
CA LEU A 174 12.30 -5.98 3.08
C LEU A 174 13.76 -6.04 3.50
N HIS A 175 14.16 -7.07 4.26
CA HIS A 175 15.57 -7.30 4.61
C HIS A 175 16.44 -7.40 3.36
N THR A 176 16.07 -8.25 2.40
CA THR A 176 16.80 -8.43 1.14
C THR A 176 17.03 -7.11 0.43
N VAL A 177 15.98 -6.31 0.20
CA VAL A 177 16.09 -5.03 -0.49
C VAL A 177 16.95 -4.03 0.28
N THR A 178 16.86 -4.01 1.61
CA THR A 178 17.68 -3.09 2.42
C THR A 178 19.15 -3.48 2.41
N ASP A 179 19.47 -4.78 2.37
CA ASP A 179 20.84 -5.27 2.26
C ASP A 179 21.43 -4.96 0.88
N GLU A 180 20.65 -5.12 -0.20
CA GLU A 180 21.04 -4.72 -1.55
C GLU A 180 21.31 -3.21 -1.66
N LEU A 181 20.43 -2.38 -1.09
CA LEU A 181 20.63 -0.92 -1.03
C LEU A 181 21.91 -0.57 -0.26
N ARG A 182 22.19 -1.26 0.85
CA ARG A 182 23.41 -1.04 1.64
C ARG A 182 24.67 -1.43 0.86
N ALA A 183 24.65 -2.58 0.18
CA ALA A 183 25.75 -3.05 -0.64
C ALA A 183 26.04 -2.08 -1.80
N ALA A 184 25.01 -1.60 -2.49
CA ALA A 184 25.15 -0.64 -3.59
C ALA A 184 25.76 0.69 -3.15
N LEU A 185 25.46 1.16 -1.93
CA LEU A 185 26.03 2.39 -1.36
C LEU A 185 27.45 2.20 -0.82
N ALA A 186 27.81 1.00 -0.37
CA ALA A 186 29.14 0.69 0.16
C ALA A 186 30.20 0.46 -0.94
N GLY A 187 29.77 0.31 -2.21
CA GLY A 187 30.69 0.19 -3.35
C GLY A 187 31.49 -1.11 -3.37
N THR A 188 30.85 -2.24 -3.05
CA THR A 188 31.41 -3.58 -3.28
C THR A 188 31.06 -4.09 -4.67
#